data_AF-A0A1B6HGG8-F1
#
_entry.id   AF-A0A1B6HGG8-F1
#
_cell.length_a   1.000
_cell.length_b   1.000
_cell.length_c   1.000
_cell.angle_alpha   90.00
_cell.angle_beta   90.00
_cell.angle_gamma   90.00
#
_symmetry.space_group_name_H-M   'P 1'
#
loop_
_entity.id
_entity.type
_entity.pdbx_description
1 polymer ?
#
loop_
_entity_poly.entity_id
_entity_poly.type
_entity_poly.pdbx_seq_one_letter_code
_entity_poly.pdbx_strand_id
1 'polypeptide(L)'
;PVASVSMINIPVQTLQDVINSNKYLLLPRLSSQDLLDALCPASASPRKRLCVLLVSQNTPHHEPHRQSLRRFAQEANYADKVCFMYIFQERQVEFVHALLSGESSPLEPLVAILWRRDQKHIKYEWLPEGQDWASYNTTKQHLEPA
;
A
#
# COMPACT_ATOMS: atom_id res chain seq x y z
N PRO A 1 3.67 -36.18 23.88
CA PRO A 1 4.80 -35.62 23.11
C PRO A 1 5.05 -34.15 23.50
N VAL A 2 6.07 -33.90 24.31
CA VAL A 2 6.47 -32.54 24.70
C VAL A 2 7.69 -32.18 23.84
N ALA A 3 7.53 -31.23 22.93
CA ALA A 3 8.64 -30.66 22.19
C ALA A 3 9.27 -29.56 23.06
N SER A 4 10.44 -29.82 23.62
CA SER A 4 11.29 -28.78 24.20
C SER A 4 12.09 -28.13 23.08
N VAL A 5 11.74 -26.90 22.71
CA VAL A 5 12.55 -26.08 21.80
C VAL A 5 13.67 -25.44 22.63
N SER A 6 14.84 -26.09 22.67
CA SER A 6 16.08 -25.45 23.08
C SER A 6 16.53 -24.51 21.95
N MET A 7 16.12 -23.24 21.99
CA MET A 7 16.69 -22.20 21.13
C MET A 7 18.13 -21.91 21.58
N ILE A 8 19.10 -22.65 21.05
CA ILE A 8 20.52 -22.30 21.18
C ILE A 8 20.90 -21.57 19.89
N ASN A 9 20.63 -20.26 19.87
CA ASN A 9 20.98 -19.28 18.85
C ASN A 9 20.39 -19.51 17.44
N ILE A 10 19.38 -18.70 17.08
CA ILE A 10 18.97 -18.55 15.68
C ILE A 10 20.15 -17.90 14.93
N PRO A 11 20.67 -18.51 13.85
CA PRO A 11 21.76 -17.92 13.08
C PRO A 11 21.38 -16.52 12.61
N VAL A 12 22.33 -15.58 12.65
CA VAL A 12 22.10 -14.19 12.24
C VAL A 12 21.52 -14.11 10.82
N GLN A 13 21.98 -14.96 9.91
CA GLN A 13 21.45 -15.04 8.55
C GLN A 13 19.95 -15.39 8.54
N THR A 14 19.54 -16.38 9.32
CA THR A 14 18.13 -16.78 9.41
C THR A 14 17.27 -15.67 10.01
N LEU A 15 17.78 -14.96 11.03
CA LEU A 15 17.10 -13.76 11.56
C LEU A 15 16.95 -12.69 10.47
N GLN A 16 18.02 -12.42 9.71
CA GLN A 16 17.99 -11.45 8.62
C GLN A 16 16.99 -11.84 7.52
N ASP A 17 16.94 -13.12 7.14
CA ASP A 17 16.02 -13.62 6.11
C ASP A 17 14.55 -13.50 6.56
N VAL A 18 14.25 -13.84 7.82
CA VAL A 18 12.91 -13.69 8.41
C VAL A 18 12.51 -12.22 8.48
N ILE A 19 13.43 -11.33 8.91
CA ILE A 19 13.18 -9.89 8.94
C ILE A 19 12.94 -9.34 7.54
N ASN A 20 13.76 -9.71 6.56
CA ASN A 20 13.67 -9.19 5.19
C ASN A 20 12.40 -9.66 4.48
N SER A 21 12.00 -10.91 4.67
CA SER A 21 10.75 -11.45 4.11
C SER A 21 9.48 -10.84 4.72
N ASN A 22 9.56 -10.29 5.94
CA ASN A 22 8.43 -9.71 6.68
C ASN A 22 8.64 -8.23 7.02
N LYS A 23 9.54 -7.54 6.30
CA LYS A 23 9.99 -6.18 6.63
C LYS A 23 8.88 -5.13 6.59
N TYR A 24 7.84 -5.39 5.81
CA TYR A 24 6.76 -4.43 5.54
C TYR A 24 5.44 -4.91 6.11
N LEU A 25 4.76 -3.99 6.81
CA LEU A 25 3.41 -4.19 7.30
C LEU A 25 2.41 -4.28 6.13
N LEU A 26 1.24 -4.86 6.40
CA LEU A 26 0.08 -4.72 5.54
C LEU A 26 -0.39 -3.26 5.54
N LEU A 27 -0.59 -2.69 4.36
CA LEU A 27 -0.90 -1.27 4.16
C LEU A 27 0.15 -0.35 4.84
N PRO A 28 1.44 -0.41 4.46
CA PRO A 28 2.47 0.44 5.03
C PRO A 28 2.28 1.89 4.60
N ARG A 29 2.76 2.82 5.44
CA ARG A 29 2.74 4.26 5.14
C ARG A 29 3.86 4.60 4.19
N LEU A 30 3.55 5.21 3.06
CA LEU A 30 4.54 5.76 2.16
C LEU A 30 5.13 7.05 2.73
N SER A 31 6.44 7.04 3.00
CA SER A 31 7.15 8.17 3.64
C SER A 31 8.41 8.61 2.90
N SER A 32 8.81 7.87 1.86
CA SER A 32 10.00 8.18 1.05
C SER A 32 9.93 7.48 -0.30
N GLN A 33 10.75 7.95 -1.24
CA GLN A 33 10.93 7.32 -2.54
C GLN A 33 11.52 5.92 -2.41
N ASP A 34 12.48 5.69 -1.51
CA ASP A 34 13.08 4.36 -1.28
C ASP A 34 12.02 3.33 -0.85
N LEU A 35 11.04 3.76 -0.05
CA LEU A 35 9.94 2.90 0.36
C LEU A 35 9.00 2.60 -0.81
N LEU A 36 8.75 3.59 -1.69
CA LEU A 36 8.01 3.36 -2.94
C LEU A 36 8.74 2.36 -3.82
N ASP A 37 10.06 2.49 -3.95
CA ASP A 37 10.90 1.63 -4.79
C ASP A 37 10.92 0.19 -4.28
N ALA A 38 10.94 0.00 -2.96
CA ALA A 38 10.89 -1.32 -2.36
C ALA A 38 9.50 -1.99 -2.47
N LEU A 39 8.42 -1.24 -2.25
CA LEU A 39 7.05 -1.76 -2.25
C LEU A 39 6.45 -1.90 -3.65
N CYS A 40 6.80 -0.97 -4.53
CA CYS A 40 6.32 -0.84 -5.89
C CYS A 40 7.50 -0.75 -6.87
N PRO A 41 8.27 -1.83 -7.07
CA PRO A 41 9.44 -1.79 -7.93
C PRO A 41 9.03 -1.56 -9.39
N ALA A 42 9.85 -0.80 -10.12
CA ALA A 42 9.69 -0.64 -11.55
C ALA A 42 9.80 -1.99 -12.26
N SER A 43 8.84 -2.32 -13.11
CA SER A 43 8.83 -3.60 -13.81
C SER A 43 8.35 -3.47 -15.26
N ALA A 44 9.22 -3.92 -16.18
CA ALA A 44 8.88 -4.12 -17.57
C ALA A 44 8.15 -5.47 -17.81
N SER A 45 8.07 -6.33 -16.79
CA SER A 45 7.44 -7.66 -16.89
C SER A 45 5.95 -7.57 -17.23
N PRO A 46 5.38 -8.54 -17.95
CA PRO A 46 3.93 -8.66 -18.12
C PRO A 46 3.21 -9.06 -16.82
N ARG A 47 3.88 -9.69 -15.85
CA ARG A 47 3.34 -10.01 -14.52
C ARG A 47 3.60 -8.87 -13.54
N LYS A 48 3.06 -7.68 -13.84
CA LYS A 48 3.27 -6.48 -13.03
C LYS A 48 2.58 -6.65 -11.68
N ARG A 49 3.30 -6.39 -10.59
CA ARG A 49 2.68 -6.14 -9.29
C ARG A 49 2.00 -4.78 -9.36
N LEU A 50 0.70 -4.73 -9.07
CA LEU A 50 -0.05 -3.49 -8.98
C LEU A 50 0.15 -2.88 -7.59
N CYS A 51 0.12 -1.55 -7.50
CA CYS A 51 0.29 -0.85 -6.24
C CYS A 51 -0.93 0.02 -5.99
N VAL A 52 -1.70 -0.28 -4.95
CA VAL A 52 -2.89 0.47 -4.57
C VAL A 52 -2.47 1.48 -3.50
N LEU A 53 -2.65 2.76 -3.79
CA LEU A 53 -2.28 3.87 -2.91
C LEU A 53 -3.54 4.60 -2.43
N LEU A 54 -3.75 4.61 -1.12
CA LEU A 54 -4.73 5.48 -0.47
C LEU A 54 -4.10 6.83 -0.10
N VAL A 55 -4.54 7.91 -0.73
CA VAL A 55 -4.22 9.28 -0.34
C VAL A 55 -5.17 9.68 0.78
N SER A 56 -4.62 10.03 1.95
CA SER A 56 -5.40 10.40 3.13
C SER A 56 -4.69 11.49 3.93
N GLN A 57 -5.39 12.10 4.88
CA GLN A 57 -4.80 12.98 5.88
C GLN A 57 -4.54 12.23 7.18
N ASN A 58 -3.57 12.68 7.98
CA ASN A 58 -3.35 12.19 9.33
C ASN A 58 -4.38 12.77 10.32
N THR A 59 -5.66 12.52 10.06
CA THR A 59 -6.78 12.92 10.90
C THR A 59 -7.59 11.71 11.34
N PRO A 60 -8.32 11.80 12.48
CA PRO A 60 -9.24 10.76 12.90
C PRO A 60 -10.35 10.48 11.89
N HIS A 61 -10.78 11.50 11.13
CA HIS A 61 -11.81 11.37 10.10
C HIS A 61 -11.39 10.40 8.98
N HIS A 62 -10.10 10.39 8.62
CA HIS A 62 -9.58 9.52 7.55
C HIS A 62 -9.17 8.12 8.05
N GLU A 63 -9.20 7.87 9.37
CA GLU A 63 -8.79 6.58 9.96
C GLU A 63 -9.69 5.40 9.53
N PRO A 64 -11.03 5.54 9.50
CA PRO A 64 -11.91 4.47 9.02
C PRO A 64 -11.54 3.98 7.63
N HIS A 65 -11.16 4.88 6.72
CA HIS A 65 -10.77 4.54 5.35
C HIS A 65 -9.48 3.69 5.33
N ARG A 66 -8.49 4.06 6.15
CA ARG A 66 -7.26 3.25 6.32
C ARG A 66 -7.55 1.88 6.92
N GLN A 67 -8.44 1.81 7.92
CA GLN A 67 -8.80 0.55 8.57
C GLN A 67 -9.55 -0.40 7.64
N SER A 68 -10.51 0.14 6.89
CA SER A 68 -11.27 -0.61 5.90
C SER A 68 -10.36 -1.20 4.82
N LEU A 69 -9.49 -0.38 4.23
CA LEU A 69 -8.56 -0.85 3.21
C LEU A 69 -7.53 -1.83 3.77
N ARG A 70 -7.07 -1.65 5.02
CA ARG A 70 -6.18 -2.61 5.70
C ARG A 70 -6.86 -3.95 5.89
N ARG A 71 -8.12 -3.94 6.33
CA ARG A 71 -8.93 -5.15 6.49
C ARG A 71 -9.11 -5.85 5.15
N PHE A 72 -9.42 -5.11 4.09
CA PHE A 72 -9.50 -5.66 2.74
C PHE A 72 -8.16 -6.29 2.32
N ALA A 73 -7.04 -5.59 2.50
CA ALA A 73 -5.71 -6.11 2.17
C ALA A 73 -5.32 -7.37 2.98
N GLN A 74 -5.87 -7.54 4.19
CA GLN A 74 -5.67 -8.74 5.02
C GLN A 74 -6.49 -9.93 4.52
N GLU A 75 -7.75 -9.69 4.15
CA GLU A 75 -8.67 -10.76 3.71
C GLU A 75 -8.45 -11.14 2.24
N ALA A 76 -7.99 -10.19 1.42
CA ALA A 76 -7.74 -10.40 0.00
C ALA A 76 -6.46 -11.20 -0.23
N ASN A 77 -6.57 -12.36 -0.89
CA ASN A 77 -5.43 -13.20 -1.23
C ASN A 77 -4.67 -12.68 -2.48
N TYR A 78 -4.17 -11.45 -2.40
CA TYR A 78 -3.45 -10.77 -3.49
C TYR A 78 -2.01 -10.38 -3.13
N ALA A 79 -1.46 -10.83 -2.01
CA ALA A 79 -0.16 -10.36 -1.48
C ALA A 79 0.98 -10.36 -2.52
N ASP A 80 1.02 -11.36 -3.41
CA ASP A 80 2.05 -11.51 -4.45
C ASP A 80 1.79 -10.65 -5.70
N LYS A 81 0.54 -10.21 -5.91
CA LYS A 81 0.10 -9.49 -7.13
C LYS A 81 -0.19 -8.01 -6.88
N VAL A 82 -0.56 -7.65 -5.66
CA VAL A 82 -0.97 -6.30 -5.28
C VAL A 82 -0.28 -5.89 -3.99
N CYS A 83 0.28 -4.68 -3.99
CA CYS A 83 0.79 -4.03 -2.79
C CYS A 83 -0.14 -2.88 -2.42
N PHE A 84 -0.82 -2.99 -1.28
CA PHE A 84 -1.62 -1.89 -0.73
C PHE A 84 -0.73 -1.01 0.12
N MET A 85 -0.86 0.30 0.01
CA MET A 85 -0.16 1.31 0.80
C MET A 85 -1.04 2.54 1.01
N TYR A 86 -0.65 3.42 1.94
CA TYR A 86 -1.31 4.70 2.14
C TYR A 86 -0.29 5.83 2.29
N ILE A 87 -0.70 7.05 2.03
CA ILE A 87 0.14 8.25 2.18
C ILE A 87 -0.61 9.31 2.98
N PHE A 88 0.14 10.10 3.73
CA PHE A 88 -0.34 11.32 4.35
C PHE A 88 0.01 12.50 3.46
N GLN A 89 -1.01 13.17 2.90
CA GLN A 89 -0.81 14.21 1.91
C GLN A 89 0.02 15.39 2.45
N GLU A 90 -0.19 15.75 3.71
CA GLU A 90 0.56 16.82 4.39
C GLU A 90 2.02 16.44 4.72
N ARG A 91 2.40 15.16 4.60
CA ARG A 91 3.77 14.69 4.83
C ARG A 91 4.55 14.43 3.55
N GLN A 92 3.87 14.26 2.43
CA GLN A 92 4.46 13.92 1.13
C GLN A 92 3.85 14.82 0.04
N VAL A 93 3.86 16.13 0.29
CA VAL A 93 3.15 17.13 -0.51
C VAL A 93 3.57 17.09 -1.98
N GLU A 94 4.87 17.05 -2.24
CA GLU A 94 5.44 17.04 -3.60
C GLU A 94 4.99 15.81 -4.40
N PHE A 95 4.96 14.65 -3.74
CA PHE A 95 4.50 13.40 -4.36
C PHE A 95 3.01 13.44 -4.70
N VAL A 96 2.19 13.92 -3.76
CA VAL A 96 0.74 14.05 -3.97
C VAL A 96 0.44 15.09 -5.05
N HIS A 97 1.12 16.24 -5.05
CA HIS A 97 0.99 17.25 -6.11
C HIS A 97 1.39 16.69 -7.48
N ALA A 98 2.47 15.91 -7.56
CA ALA A 98 2.88 15.29 -8.81
C ALA A 98 1.85 14.28 -9.35
N LEU A 99 1.20 13.51 -8.45
CA LEU A 99 0.12 12.59 -8.82
C LEU A 99 -1.16 13.31 -9.23
N LEU A 100 -1.50 14.42 -8.59
CA LEU A 100 -2.69 15.21 -8.90
C LEU A 100 -2.46 16.21 -10.05
N SER A 101 -1.33 16.10 -10.78
CA SER A 101 -0.96 17.03 -11.85
C SER A 101 -1.00 18.50 -11.43
N GLY A 102 -0.70 18.79 -10.16
CA GLY A 102 -0.70 20.14 -9.60
C GLY A 102 -2.05 20.64 -9.09
N GLU A 103 -3.12 19.84 -9.16
CA GLU A 103 -4.40 20.18 -8.54
C GLU A 103 -4.30 20.17 -7.01
N SER A 104 -5.23 20.89 -6.36
CA SER A 104 -5.29 20.98 -4.90
C SER A 104 -5.45 19.59 -4.27
N SER A 105 -4.78 19.37 -3.14
CA SER A 105 -4.93 18.11 -2.38
C SER A 105 -6.40 17.84 -2.05
N PRO A 106 -6.87 16.60 -2.24
CA PRO A 106 -8.27 16.28 -2.03
C PRO A 106 -8.65 16.44 -0.56
N LEU A 107 -9.89 16.86 -0.34
CA LEU A 107 -10.49 16.90 1.00
C LEU A 107 -10.83 15.49 1.46
N GLU A 108 -11.40 14.68 0.56
CA GLU A 108 -11.76 13.29 0.82
C GLU A 108 -10.63 12.31 0.45
N PRO A 109 -10.54 11.15 1.10
CA PRO A 109 -9.59 10.11 0.72
C PRO A 109 -9.79 9.62 -0.71
N LEU A 110 -8.70 9.56 -1.48
CA LEU A 110 -8.69 9.04 -2.85
C LEU A 110 -7.87 7.75 -2.93
N VAL A 111 -8.27 6.84 -3.81
CA VAL A 111 -7.52 5.61 -4.10
C VAL A 111 -7.02 5.64 -5.52
N ALA A 112 -5.71 5.45 -5.70
CA ALA A 112 -5.06 5.29 -6.99
C ALA A 112 -4.52 3.87 -7.15
N ILE A 113 -4.63 3.33 -8.37
CA ILE A 113 -3.87 2.16 -8.79
C ILE A 113 -2.65 2.68 -9.55
N LEU A 114 -1.45 2.29 -9.13
CA LEU A 114 -0.17 2.70 -9.68
C LEU A 114 0.54 1.52 -10.33
N TRP A 115 1.21 1.77 -11.46
CA TRP A 115 2.14 0.83 -12.08
C TRP A 115 3.35 1.58 -12.64
N ARG A 116 4.54 1.17 -12.18
CA ARG A 116 5.80 1.84 -12.51
C ARG A 116 6.49 1.15 -13.69
N ARG A 117 6.69 1.91 -14.77
CA ARG A 117 7.41 1.43 -15.96
C ARG A 117 8.92 1.45 -15.72
N ASP A 118 9.39 2.53 -15.12
CA ASP A 118 10.77 2.75 -14.70
C ASP A 118 10.79 3.69 -13.49
N GLN A 119 11.98 4.14 -13.07
CA GLN A 119 12.12 5.00 -11.90
C GLN A 119 11.48 6.39 -12.07
N LYS A 120 11.33 6.86 -13.31
CA LYS A 120 10.85 8.21 -13.64
C LYS A 120 9.43 8.23 -14.18
N HIS A 121 8.94 7.10 -14.71
CA HIS A 121 7.62 7.01 -15.33
C HIS A 121 6.68 6.11 -14.54
N ILE A 122 5.70 6.76 -13.91
CA ILE A 122 4.57 6.11 -13.24
C ILE A 122 3.34 6.31 -14.11
N LYS A 123 2.60 5.23 -14.34
CA LYS A 123 1.23 5.32 -14.84
C LYS A 123 0.29 5.04 -13.67
N TYR A 124 -0.82 5.73 -13.63
CA TYR A 124 -1.81 5.57 -12.58
C TYR A 124 -3.22 5.79 -13.11
N GLU A 125 -4.19 5.28 -12.36
CA GLU A 125 -5.61 5.52 -12.56
C GLU A 125 -6.26 5.71 -11.20
N TRP A 126 -7.07 6.77 -11.09
CA TRP A 126 -7.88 7.01 -9.90
C TRP A 126 -9.12 6.13 -9.93
N LEU A 127 -9.43 5.50 -8.82
CA LEU A 127 -10.75 4.91 -8.63
C LEU A 127 -11.79 6.03 -8.50
N PRO A 128 -13.07 5.77 -8.87
CA PRO A 128 -14.08 6.81 -8.97
C PRO A 128 -14.17 7.69 -7.72
N GLU A 129 -14.13 9.01 -7.93
CA GLU A 129 -14.25 9.99 -6.86
C GLU A 129 -15.62 9.91 -6.17
N GLY A 130 -15.66 10.28 -4.88
CA GLY A 130 -16.89 10.24 -4.07
C GLY A 130 -17.26 8.85 -3.53
N GLN A 131 -16.41 7.84 -3.71
CA GLN A 131 -16.58 6.55 -3.04
C GLN A 131 -16.21 6.63 -1.56
N ASP A 132 -17.10 6.11 -0.71
CA ASP A 132 -16.84 5.99 0.72
C ASP A 132 -15.97 4.76 1.00
N TRP A 133 -14.69 5.01 1.29
CA TRP A 133 -13.74 3.97 1.70
C TRP A 133 -13.81 3.64 3.20
N ALA A 134 -14.62 4.32 4.00
CA ALA A 134 -14.71 4.08 5.45
C ALA A 134 -15.37 2.75 5.79
N SER A 135 -16.32 2.32 4.95
CA SER A 135 -17.04 1.06 5.10
C SER A 135 -16.30 -0.10 4.42
N TYR A 136 -16.10 -1.19 5.17
CA TYR A 136 -15.48 -2.41 4.65
C TYR A 136 -16.25 -3.03 3.49
N ASN A 137 -17.58 -3.12 3.61
CA ASN A 137 -18.41 -3.74 2.56
C ASN A 137 -18.35 -2.94 1.25
N THR A 138 -18.37 -1.60 1.36
CA THR A 138 -18.25 -0.68 0.23
C THR A 138 -16.88 -0.80 -0.42
N THR A 139 -15.82 -0.79 0.39
CA THR A 139 -14.43 -0.97 -0.08
C THR A 139 -14.24 -2.30 -0.81
N LYS A 140 -14.80 -3.37 -0.26
CA LYS A 140 -14.76 -4.71 -0.87
C LYS A 140 -15.48 -4.72 -2.21
N GLN A 141 -16.68 -4.17 -2.29
CA GLN A 141 -17.46 -4.07 -3.54
C GLN A 141 -16.74 -3.28 -4.63
N HIS A 142 -15.97 -2.25 -4.28
CA HIS A 142 -15.23 -1.44 -5.24
C HIS A 142 -13.93 -2.08 -5.74
N LEU A 143 -13.35 -3.00 -4.96
CA LEU A 143 -12.04 -3.60 -5.26
C LEU A 143 -12.10 -5.06 -5.69
N GLU A 144 -13.22 -5.75 -5.47
CA GLU A 144 -13.41 -7.10 -6.01
C GLU A 144 -13.75 -7.06 -7.50
N PRO A 145 -13.09 -7.88 -8.34
CA PRO A 145 -13.53 -8.07 -9.72
C PRO A 145 -14.93 -8.69 -9.73
N ALA A 146 -15.81 -8.14 -10.57
CA ALA A 146 -17.16 -8.66 -10.81
C ALA A 146 -17.15 -10.09 -11.39
#